data_AF-A0A5J5K6G7-F1
#
_entry.id   AF-A0A5J5K6G7-F1
#
_cell.length_a   1.000
_cell.length_b   1.000
_cell.length_c   1.000
_cell.angle_alpha   90.00
_cell.angle_beta   90.00
_cell.angle_gamma   90.00
#
_symmetry.space_group_name_H-M   'P 1'
#
loop_
_entity.id
_entity.type
_entity.pdbx_description
1 polymer ?
#
loop_
_entity_poly.entity_id
_entity_poly.type
_entity_poly.pdbx_seq_one_letter_code
_entity_poly.pdbx_strand_id
1 'polypeptide(L)' 'MSVIYNGMSSSHLGRVGWRKSRHSNPSGNCVEVAVLPDGRVALRNSRHPSGPALILPVQDMAAFVRSVKEGEFDDLLQT' A
#
# COMPACT_ATOMS: atom_id res chain seq x y z
N MET A 1 3.88 20.55 -10.63
CA MET A 1 3.24 19.35 -10.07
C MET A 1 4.06 18.15 -10.52
N SER A 2 4.59 17.38 -9.59
CA SER A 2 5.28 16.13 -9.91
C SER A 2 4.26 15.11 -10.41
N VAL A 3 4.56 14.49 -11.56
CA VAL A 3 3.73 13.40 -12.10
C VAL A 3 3.82 12.22 -11.15
N ILE A 4 2.67 11.73 -10.68
CA ILE A 4 2.59 10.54 -9.84
C ILE A 4 2.40 9.31 -10.73
N TYR A 5 3.36 8.40 -10.70
CA TYR A 5 3.37 7.16 -11.48
C TYR A 5 3.68 5.95 -10.60
N ASN A 6 3.17 4.79 -10.98
CA ASN A 6 3.37 3.55 -10.25
C ASN A 6 4.86 3.16 -10.18
N GLY A 7 5.35 2.78 -9.00
CA GLY A 7 6.74 2.40 -8.77
C GLY A 7 7.68 3.57 -8.46
N MET A 8 7.19 4.83 -8.42
CA MET A 8 8.00 5.96 -7.97
C MET A 8 8.42 5.83 -6.50
N SER A 9 9.50 6.51 -6.11
CA SER A 9 9.89 6.58 -4.69
C SER A 9 8.76 7.20 -3.86
N SER A 10 8.41 6.54 -2.76
CA SER A 10 7.39 7.01 -1.81
C SER A 10 7.75 8.34 -1.15
N SER A 11 9.02 8.74 -1.11
CA SER A 11 9.43 10.07 -0.62
C SER A 11 8.98 11.20 -1.56
N HIS A 12 8.81 10.91 -2.86
CA HIS A 12 8.35 11.88 -3.86
C HIS A 12 6.83 12.11 -3.82
N LEU A 13 6.08 11.31 -3.04
CA LEU A 13 4.65 11.53 -2.82
C LEU A 13 4.36 12.66 -1.81
N GLY A 14 5.40 13.20 -1.17
CA GLY A 14 5.27 14.24 -0.15
C GLY A 14 4.69 13.71 1.16
N ARG A 15 4.11 14.60 1.97
CA ARG A 15 3.49 14.24 3.24
C ARG A 15 2.09 13.67 3.00
N VAL A 16 2.00 12.36 2.84
CA VAL A 16 0.72 11.62 2.81
C VAL A 16 0.51 10.82 4.09
N GLY A 17 -0.75 10.61 4.47
CA GLY A 17 -1.14 9.93 5.70
C GLY A 17 -0.93 8.42 5.66
N TRP A 18 0.32 7.97 5.72
CA TRP A 18 0.67 6.55 5.77
C TRP A 18 0.10 5.89 7.02
N ARG A 19 -0.62 4.78 6.81
CA ARG A 19 -1.24 3.98 7.86
C ARG A 19 -0.76 2.54 7.78
N LYS A 20 -0.29 2.02 8.91
CA LYS A 20 0.08 0.63 9.11
C LYS A 20 -1.12 -0.18 9.63
N SER A 21 -1.16 -1.48 9.35
CA SER A 21 -2.14 -2.39 9.97
C SER A 21 -1.94 -2.46 11.49
N ARG A 22 -3.03 -2.63 12.25
CA ARG A 22 -2.95 -2.89 13.70
C ARG A 22 -2.47 -4.31 14.03
N HIS A 23 -2.57 -5.22 13.07
CA HIS A 23 -2.08 -6.61 13.19
C HIS A 23 -0.57 -6.73 12.90
N SER A 24 0.08 -5.60 12.59
CA SER A 24 1.50 -5.53 12.35
C SER A 24 2.29 -5.74 13.63
N ASN A 25 3.32 -6.58 13.58
CA ASN A 25 4.27 -6.71 14.70
C ASN A 25 5.15 -5.45 14.82
N PRO A 26 5.74 -5.19 16.01
CA PRO A 26 6.67 -4.07 16.21
C PRO A 26 7.98 -4.20 15.42
N SER A 27 8.36 -5.43 15.07
CA SER A 27 9.64 -5.80 14.44
C SER A 27 9.72 -5.50 12.93
N GLY A 28 8.68 -4.89 12.35
CA GLY A 28 8.60 -4.57 10.93
C GLY A 28 8.34 -5.80 10.05
N ASN A 29 8.19 -5.57 8.73
CA ASN A 29 7.59 -6.45 7.70
C ASN A 29 6.12 -6.16 7.42
N CYS A 30 5.73 -4.89 7.42
CA CYS A 30 4.34 -4.55 7.25
C CYS A 30 4.14 -3.65 6.05
N VAL A 31 2.98 -3.79 5.43
CA VAL A 31 2.54 -2.89 4.37
C VAL A 31 1.94 -1.66 5.01
N GLU A 32 2.32 -0.49 4.50
CA GLU A 32 1.69 0.79 4.82
C GLU A 32 0.89 1.27 3.63
N VAL A 33 -0.26 1.88 3.89
CA VAL A 33 -1.17 2.39 2.85
C VAL A 33 -1.48 3.86 3.07
N ALA A 34 -1.66 4.63 2.00
CA ALA A 34 -2.05 6.04 2.05
C ALA A 34 -3.01 6.38 0.91
N VAL A 35 -3.99 7.24 1.19
CA VAL A 35 -4.81 7.88 0.15
C VAL A 35 -4.05 9.11 -0.37
N LEU A 36 -3.91 9.21 -1.68
CA LEU A 36 -3.26 10.32 -2.36
C LEU A 36 -4.25 11.45 -2.63
N PRO A 37 -3.79 12.70 -2.83
CA PRO A 37 -4.67 13.83 -3.12
C PRO A 37 -5.52 13.68 -4.39
N ASP A 38 -5.09 12.84 -5.34
CA ASP A 38 -5.80 12.54 -6.59
C ASP A 38 -6.75 11.34 -6.47
N GLY A 39 -6.98 10.83 -5.26
CA GLY A 39 -7.92 9.74 -4.97
C GLY A 39 -7.33 8.34 -5.18
N ARG A 40 -6.10 8.20 -5.66
CA ARG A 40 -5.42 6.89 -5.74
C ARG A 40 -4.97 6.41 -4.37
N VAL A 41 -4.63 5.12 -4.29
CA VAL A 41 -4.08 4.51 -3.08
C VAL A 41 -2.64 4.09 -3.34
N ALA A 42 -1.74 4.50 -2.45
CA ALA A 42 -0.35 4.08 -2.46
C ALA A 42 -0.11 3.02 -1.39
N LEU A 43 0.68 1.99 -1.72
CA LEU A 43 1.18 0.97 -0.81
C LEU A 43 2.71 1.00 -0.81
N ARG A 44 3.32 0.82 0.35
CA ARG A 44 4.79 0.67 0.47
C ARG A 44 5.18 -0.33 1.54
N ASN A 45 6.42 -0.80 1.46
CA ASN A 45 7.04 -1.60 2.50
C ASN A 45 7.51 -0.70 3.65
N SER A 46 7.05 -0.96 4.88
CA SER A 46 7.42 -0.17 6.06
C SER A 46 8.92 -0.20 6.38
N ARG A 47 9.66 -1.22 5.92
CA ARG A 47 11.13 -1.31 6.08
C ARG A 47 11.89 -0.42 5.09
N HIS A 48 11.24 -0.03 4.00
CA HIS A 48 11.81 0.82 2.97
C HIS A 48 10.87 2.00 2.72
N PRO A 49 10.72 2.93 3.68
CA PRO A 49 9.76 4.05 3.59
C PRO A 49 10.10 5.09 2.52
N SER A 50 11.28 4.99 1.90
CA SER A 50 11.69 5.76 0.70
C SER A 50 11.77 4.89 -0.56
N GLY A 51 11.44 3.60 -0.46
CA GLY A 51 11.40 2.66 -1.57
C GLY A 51 10.24 2.93 -2.52
N PRO A 52 10.11 2.13 -3.59
CA PRO A 52 9.03 2.26 -4.56
C PRO A 52 7.66 2.05 -3.90
N ALA A 53 6.69 2.86 -4.31
CA ALA A 53 5.29 2.70 -3.94
C ALA A 53 4.49 2.05 -5.09
N LEU A 54 3.66 1.06 -4.74
CA LEU A 54 2.61 0.58 -5.63
C LEU A 54 1.44 1.56 -5.57
N ILE A 55 1.06 2.17 -6.69
CA ILE A 55 0.02 3.20 -6.76
C ILE A 55 -1.10 2.70 -7.66
N LEU A 56 -2.28 2.53 -7.08
CA LEU A 56 -3.44 1.91 -7.74
C LEU A 56 -4.64 2.87 -7.74
N PRO A 57 -5.50 2.81 -8.76
CA PRO A 57 -6.86 3.34 -8.69
C PRO A 57 -7.62 2.83 -7.46
N VAL A 58 -8.51 3.65 -6.91
CA VAL A 58 -9.31 3.26 -5.73
C VAL A 58 -10.19 2.03 -5.98
N GLN A 59 -10.68 1.85 -7.20
CA GLN A 59 -11.49 0.71 -7.60
C GLN A 59 -10.72 -0.62 -7.55
N ASP A 60 -9.43 -0.60 -7.92
CA ASP A 60 -8.56 -1.78 -7.89
C ASP A 60 -8.23 -2.14 -6.44
N MET A 61 -7.97 -1.13 -5.59
CA MET A 61 -7.84 -1.33 -4.16
C MET A 61 -9.12 -1.89 -3.52
N ALA A 62 -10.30 -1.40 -3.94
CA ALA A 62 -11.58 -1.91 -3.45
C ALA A 62 -11.82 -3.37 -3.85
N ALA A 63 -11.46 -3.73 -5.09
CA ALA A 63 -11.50 -5.12 -5.55
C ALA A 63 -10.54 -6.00 -4.74
N PHE A 64 -9.29 -5.59 -4.58
CA PHE A 64 -8.29 -6.31 -3.79
C PHE A 64 -8.76 -6.54 -2.34
N VAL A 65 -9.30 -5.52 -1.67
CA VAL A 65 -9.80 -5.66 -0.29
C VAL A 65 -10.99 -6.62 -0.22
N ARG A 66 -11.85 -6.68 -1.24
CA ARG A 66 -12.95 -7.64 -1.30
C ARG A 66 -12.42 -9.07 -1.40
N SER A 67 -11.54 -9.32 -2.37
CA SER A 67 -10.87 -10.61 -2.56
C SER A 67 -10.16 -11.11 -1.30
N VAL A 68 -9.40 -10.23 -0.63
CA VAL A 68 -8.75 -10.56 0.65
C VAL A 68 -9.75 -10.94 1.73
N LYS A 69 -10.90 -10.26 1.81
CA LYS A 69 -11.96 -10.59 2.80
C LYS A 69 -12.67 -11.90 2.48
N GLU A 70 -12.71 -12.29 1.20
CA GLU A 70 -13.27 -13.56 0.73
C GLU A 70 -12.28 -14.72 0.89
N GLY A 71 -11.04 -14.45 1.33
CA GLY A 71 -10.01 -15.47 1.51
C GLY A 71 -9.38 -15.94 0.19
N GLU A 72 -9.53 -15.16 -0.89
CA GLU A 72 -9.07 -15.55 -2.24
C GLU A 72 -7.55 -15.84 -2.31
N PHE A 73 -6.77 -15.31 -1.37
CA PHE A 73 -5.32 -15.42 -1.33
C PHE A 73 -4.80 -16.20 -0.11
N ASP A 74 -5.66 -16.90 0.62
CA ASP A 74 -5.27 -17.65 1.83
C ASP A 74 -4.37 -18.85 1.49
N ASP A 75 -4.45 -19.36 0.25
CA ASP A 75 -3.58 -20.41 -0.28
C ASP A 75 -2.10 -20.00 -0.29
N LEU A 76 -1.81 -18.70 -0.43
CA LEU A 76 -0.43 -18.17 -0.36
C LEU A 76 0.22 -18.34 1.02
N LEU A 77 -0.58 -18.63 2.06
CA LEU A 77 -0.11 -18.83 3.44
C LEU A 77 0.05 -20.31 3.81
N GLN A 78 -0.38 -21.23 2.95
CA GLN A 78 -0.28 -22.66 3.17
C GLN A 78 1.04 -23.17 2.59
N THR A 79 2.09 -23.15 3.42
CA THR A 79 3.36 -23.88 3.18
C THR A 79 3.28 -25.32 3.64
#